data_AF-A0A2A5G3Q3-F1
#
_entry.id   AF-A0A2A5G3Q3-F1
#
_cell.length_a   1.000
_cell.length_b   1.000
_cell.length_c   1.000
_cell.angle_alpha   90.00
_cell.angle_beta   90.00
_cell.angle_gamma   90.00
#
_symmetry.space_group_name_H-M   'P 1'
#
loop_
_entity.id
_entity.type
_entity.pdbx_description
1 polymer ?
#
loop_
_entity_poly.entity_id
_entity_poly.type
_entity_poly.pdbx_seq_one_letter_code
_entity_poly.pdbx_strand_id
1 'polypeptide(L)'
;MLYEKCNQRGIASLVPVWNVAAFMNIVGRPGWHMIYLLVPVYNIYFAIKIFMELCYCFKRTKAKDYFFMLALNGFFVLNLGFSATSKYYGPVYEGPIRDEWLVEQEKIREMKLRKQRMGGHTRVRRNATSYQEKPLVA
;
A
#
# COMPACT_ATOMS: atom_id res chain seq x y z
N MET A 1 -0.56 -12.83 -21.14
CA MET A 1 -0.11 -11.41 -21.09
C MET A 1 -0.46 -10.78 -19.74
N LEU A 2 0.18 -9.68 -19.31
CA LEU A 2 -0.06 -9.06 -17.99
C LEU A 2 -1.54 -8.69 -17.77
N TYR A 3 -2.17 -8.11 -18.80
CA TYR A 3 -3.58 -7.71 -18.77
C TYR A 3 -4.52 -8.90 -18.56
N GLU A 4 -4.27 -10.04 -19.22
CA GLU A 4 -5.07 -11.25 -19.04
C GLU A 4 -4.97 -11.81 -17.61
N LYS A 5 -3.79 -11.72 -16.98
CA LYS A 5 -3.62 -12.11 -15.57
C LYS A 5 -4.43 -11.25 -14.61
N CYS A 6 -4.70 -10.00 -15.00
CA CYS A 6 -5.47 -9.05 -14.22
C CYS A 6 -6.94 -8.97 -14.68
N ASN A 7 -7.41 -9.94 -15.46
CA ASN A 7 -8.76 -9.99 -16.03
C ASN A 7 -9.13 -8.77 -16.89
N GLN A 8 -8.15 -8.22 -17.63
CA GLN A 8 -8.32 -7.11 -18.56
C GLN A 8 -8.00 -7.54 -20.00
N ARG A 9 -8.56 -6.83 -20.98
CA ARG A 9 -8.33 -7.09 -22.41
C ARG A 9 -6.86 -6.82 -22.78
N GLY A 10 -6.17 -7.79 -23.36
CA GLY A 10 -4.78 -7.63 -23.83
C GLY A 10 -4.58 -6.48 -24.83
N ILE A 11 -5.57 -6.25 -25.71
CA ILE A 11 -5.58 -5.17 -26.70
C ILE A 11 -5.66 -3.78 -26.05
N ALA A 12 -6.13 -3.68 -24.78
CA ALA A 12 -6.17 -2.40 -24.08
C ALA A 12 -4.77 -1.77 -23.93
N SER A 13 -3.70 -2.57 -23.96
CA SER A 13 -2.33 -2.08 -23.90
C SER A 13 -1.87 -1.26 -25.11
N LEU A 14 -2.52 -1.43 -26.27
CA LEU A 14 -2.11 -0.81 -27.53
C LEU A 14 -2.71 0.59 -27.73
N VAL A 15 -3.88 0.84 -27.15
CA VAL A 15 -4.61 2.11 -27.28
C VAL A 15 -4.28 2.99 -26.07
N PRO A 16 -3.67 4.19 -26.22
CA PRO A 16 -3.17 4.98 -25.09
C PRO A 16 -4.22 5.31 -24.02
N VAL A 17 -5.43 5.70 -24.42
CA VAL A 17 -6.53 6.02 -23.51
C VAL A 17 -7.05 4.76 -22.80
N TRP A 18 -7.16 3.65 -23.53
CA TRP A 18 -7.63 2.38 -22.96
C TRP A 18 -6.59 1.75 -22.04
N ASN A 19 -5.31 1.92 -22.34
CA ASN A 19 -4.20 1.43 -21.52
C ASN A 19 -4.30 2.00 -20.11
N VAL A 20 -4.50 3.32 -20.02
CA VAL A 20 -4.72 4.00 -18.75
C VAL A 20 -6.00 3.48 -18.07
N ALA A 21 -7.12 3.42 -18.78
CA ALA A 21 -8.37 2.93 -18.23
C ALA A 21 -8.26 1.51 -17.64
N ALA A 22 -7.55 0.63 -18.35
CA ALA A 22 -7.28 -0.72 -17.90
C ALA A 22 -6.34 -0.71 -16.67
N PHE A 23 -5.30 0.13 -16.63
CA PHE A 23 -4.46 0.30 -15.43
C PHE A 23 -5.27 0.75 -14.21
N MET A 24 -6.21 1.68 -14.37
CA MET A 24 -7.12 2.08 -13.28
C MET A 24 -7.91 0.89 -12.75
N ASN A 25 -8.45 0.04 -13.63
CA ASN A 25 -9.17 -1.16 -13.22
C ASN A 25 -8.26 -2.19 -12.53
N ILE A 26 -7.02 -2.36 -12.99
CA ILE A 26 -6.05 -3.28 -12.37
C ILE A 26 -5.70 -2.83 -10.95
N VAL A 27 -5.56 -1.53 -10.73
CA VAL A 27 -5.22 -0.99 -9.41
C VAL A 27 -6.45 -0.79 -8.52
N GLY A 28 -7.64 -0.72 -9.11
CA GLY A 28 -8.91 -0.42 -8.42
C GLY A 28 -9.12 1.05 -8.14
N ARG A 29 -8.62 1.95 -8.99
CA ARG A 29 -8.89 3.40 -8.91
C ARG A 29 -10.05 3.76 -9.84
N PRO A 30 -10.86 4.77 -9.49
CA PRO A 30 -11.93 5.21 -10.38
C PRO A 30 -11.34 5.89 -11.62
N GLY A 31 -11.91 5.57 -12.79
CA GLY A 31 -11.45 6.04 -14.11
C GLY A 31 -11.38 7.55 -14.29
N TRP A 32 -12.11 8.33 -13.48
CA TRP A 32 -12.02 9.80 -13.49
C TRP A 32 -10.62 10.35 -13.20
N HIS A 33 -9.74 9.56 -12.54
CA HIS A 33 -8.35 9.95 -12.34
C HIS A 33 -7.56 10.09 -13.65
N MET A 34 -8.11 9.65 -14.79
CA MET A 34 -7.51 9.89 -16.11
C MET A 34 -7.34 11.38 -16.43
N ILE A 35 -8.20 12.25 -15.87
CA ILE A 35 -8.09 13.72 -16.04
C ILE A 35 -6.76 14.25 -15.51
N TYR A 36 -6.19 13.63 -14.48
CA TYR A 36 -4.91 14.02 -13.92
C TYR A 36 -3.73 13.84 -14.89
N LEU A 37 -3.89 13.03 -15.95
CA LEU A 37 -2.88 12.89 -17.01
C LEU A 37 -2.82 14.10 -17.94
N LEU A 38 -3.88 14.92 -18.01
CA LEU A 38 -3.91 16.14 -18.80
C LEU A 38 -3.05 17.26 -18.17
N VAL A 39 -2.79 17.18 -16.87
CA VAL A 39 -1.92 18.14 -16.16
C VAL A 39 -0.48 17.60 -16.19
N PRO A 40 0.45 18.22 -16.94
CA PRO A 40 1.77 17.64 -17.21
C PRO A 40 2.61 17.39 -15.96
N VAL A 41 2.55 18.28 -14.96
CA VAL A 41 3.28 18.12 -13.69
C VAL A 41 2.72 16.96 -12.86
N TYR A 42 1.39 16.85 -12.81
CA TYR A 42 0.73 15.82 -12.02
C TYR A 42 0.80 14.46 -12.71
N ASN A 43 0.84 14.41 -14.04
CA ASN A 43 0.97 13.19 -14.84
C ASN A 43 2.18 12.35 -14.39
N ILE A 44 3.36 12.96 -14.24
CA ILE A 44 4.58 12.24 -13.83
C ILE A 44 4.42 11.64 -12.43
N TYR A 45 3.97 12.44 -11.46
CA TYR A 45 3.71 11.97 -10.10
C TYR A 45 2.70 10.81 -10.11
N PHE A 46 1.64 10.95 -10.88
CA PHE A 46 0.55 9.99 -10.96
C PHE A 46 0.98 8.69 -11.64
N ALA A 47 1.80 8.75 -12.68
CA ALA A 47 2.38 7.58 -13.33
C ALA A 47 3.25 6.78 -12.36
N ILE A 48 4.18 7.43 -11.65
CA ILE A 48 5.02 6.78 -10.63
C ILE A 48 4.16 6.14 -9.55
N LYS A 49 3.11 6.83 -9.11
CA LYS A 49 2.17 6.32 -8.11
C LYS A 49 1.44 5.05 -8.57
N ILE A 50 0.88 5.04 -9.78
CA ILE A 50 0.22 3.85 -10.36
C ILE A 50 1.19 2.68 -10.46
N PHE A 51 2.45 2.92 -10.88
CA PHE A 51 3.43 1.85 -10.98
C PHE A 51 3.80 1.25 -9.62
N MET A 52 3.93 2.08 -8.58
CA MET A 52 4.12 1.58 -7.22
C MET A 52 2.92 0.74 -6.76
N GLU A 53 1.71 1.20 -7.03
CA GLU A 53 0.47 0.48 -6.71
C GLU A 53 0.35 -0.84 -7.48
N LEU A 54 0.81 -0.88 -8.72
CA LEU A 54 0.90 -2.12 -9.50
C LEU A 54 1.83 -3.12 -8.82
N CYS A 55 3.01 -2.70 -8.37
CA CYS A 55 3.93 -3.58 -7.62
C CYS A 55 3.27 -4.14 -6.35
N TYR A 56 2.46 -3.34 -5.65
CA TYR A 56 1.68 -3.80 -4.51
C TYR A 56 0.63 -4.85 -4.90
N CYS A 57 -0.05 -4.70 -6.03
CA CYS A 57 -1.00 -5.71 -6.56
C CYS A 57 -0.36 -7.09 -6.77
N PHE A 58 0.95 -7.13 -7.03
CA PHE A 58 1.73 -8.37 -7.22
C PHE A 58 2.53 -8.78 -5.97
N LYS A 59 2.33 -8.12 -4.82
CA LYS A 59 3.11 -8.30 -3.57
C LYS A 59 4.63 -8.20 -3.78
N ARG A 60 5.08 -7.37 -4.72
CA ARG A 60 6.50 -7.07 -5.00
C ARG A 60 6.92 -5.79 -4.28
N THR A 61 7.26 -5.93 -2.99
CA THR A 61 7.57 -4.80 -2.10
C THR A 61 9.07 -4.56 -1.89
N LYS A 62 9.94 -5.21 -2.68
CA LYS A 62 11.40 -5.01 -2.56
C LYS A 62 11.79 -3.68 -3.18
N ALA A 63 12.69 -2.94 -2.53
CA ALA A 63 13.21 -1.66 -3.05
C ALA A 63 13.80 -1.79 -4.48
N LYS A 64 14.45 -2.92 -4.77
CA LYS A 64 14.97 -3.23 -6.11
C LYS A 64 13.86 -3.32 -7.16
N ASP A 65 12.72 -3.90 -6.81
CA ASP A 65 11.59 -4.06 -7.73
C ASP A 65 11.01 -2.68 -8.11
N TYR A 66 10.88 -1.76 -7.14
CA TYR A 66 10.47 -0.37 -7.42
C TYR A 66 11.48 0.38 -8.29
N PHE A 67 12.77 0.22 -8.03
CA PHE A 67 13.81 0.83 -8.85
C PHE A 67 13.77 0.33 -10.29
N PHE A 68 13.66 -1.00 -10.50
CA PHE A 68 13.52 -1.59 -11.83
C PHE A 68 12.22 -1.19 -12.52
N MET A 69 11.13 -1.05 -11.78
CA MET A 69 9.86 -0.58 -12.31
C MET A 69 9.91 0.88 -12.78
N LEU A 70 10.70 1.73 -12.11
CA LEU A 70 10.88 3.13 -12.50
C LEU A 70 11.89 3.28 -13.64
N ALA A 71 13.03 2.59 -13.57
CA ALA A 71 14.12 2.69 -14.54
C ALA A 71 13.84 1.91 -15.84
N LEU A 72 13.21 0.74 -15.73
CA LEU A 72 12.95 -0.20 -16.82
C LEU A 72 11.47 -0.60 -16.86
N ASN A 73 10.59 0.39 -16.87
CA ASN A 73 9.14 0.21 -16.78
C ASN A 73 8.59 -0.86 -17.73
N GLY A 74 8.89 -0.75 -19.03
CA GLY A 74 8.42 -1.71 -20.04
C GLY A 74 8.95 -3.13 -19.81
N PHE A 75 10.23 -3.27 -19.44
CA PHE A 75 10.84 -4.58 -19.21
C PHE A 75 10.31 -5.25 -17.95
N PHE A 76 10.05 -4.47 -16.89
CA PHE A 76 9.51 -4.98 -15.64
C PHE A 76 8.03 -5.39 -15.78
N VAL A 77 7.22 -4.61 -16.48
CA VAL A 77 5.82 -4.93 -16.81
C VAL A 77 5.74 -6.21 -17.64
N LEU A 78 6.62 -6.39 -18.62
CA LEU A 78 6.74 -7.64 -19.37
C LEU A 78 7.19 -8.81 -18.49
N ASN A 79 8.18 -8.60 -17.62
CA ASN A 79 8.65 -9.61 -16.68
C ASN A 79 7.53 -10.07 -15.72
N LEU A 80 6.70 -9.15 -15.22
CA LEU A 80 5.48 -9.50 -14.45
C LEU A 80 4.46 -10.26 -15.33
N GLY A 81 4.28 -9.82 -16.57
CA GLY A 81 3.37 -10.45 -17.51
C GLY A 81 3.75 -11.91 -17.84
N PHE A 82 5.03 -12.18 -18.06
CA PHE A 82 5.55 -13.50 -18.46
C PHE A 82 5.94 -14.40 -17.28
N SER A 83 6.24 -13.84 -16.11
CA SER A 83 6.66 -14.65 -14.95
C SER A 83 5.52 -15.55 -14.47
N ALA A 84 5.65 -16.88 -14.61
CA ALA A 84 4.65 -17.85 -14.18
C ALA A 84 4.36 -17.81 -12.66
N THR A 85 5.32 -17.35 -11.86
CA THR A 85 5.22 -17.27 -10.38
C THR A 85 4.46 -16.04 -9.90
N SER A 86 4.34 -15.00 -10.74
CA SER A 86 3.65 -13.76 -10.34
C SER A 86 2.13 -13.94 -10.41
N LYS A 87 1.49 -13.93 -9.24
CA LYS A 87 0.03 -13.91 -9.09
C LYS A 87 -0.45 -12.49 -8.84
N TYR A 88 -1.57 -12.14 -9.46
CA TYR A 88 -2.28 -10.89 -9.17
C TYR A 88 -3.15 -11.11 -7.94
N TYR A 89 -2.97 -10.27 -6.92
CA TYR A 89 -3.66 -10.39 -5.62
C TYR A 89 -4.90 -9.50 -5.50
N GLY A 90 -5.24 -8.76 -6.55
CA GLY A 90 -6.39 -7.86 -6.57
C GLY A 90 -6.03 -6.39 -6.45
N PRO A 91 -7.04 -5.51 -6.49
CA PRO A 91 -6.86 -4.06 -6.44
C PRO A 91 -6.37 -3.58 -5.07
N VAL A 92 -5.62 -2.48 -5.08
CA VAL A 92 -5.07 -1.86 -3.85
C VAL A 92 -6.17 -1.21 -3.01
N TYR A 93 -7.21 -0.68 -3.66
CA TYR A 93 -8.23 0.14 -3.00
C TYR A 93 -9.50 -0.61 -2.62
N GLU A 94 -9.76 -1.75 -3.25
CA GLU A 94 -11.03 -2.49 -3.11
C GLU A 94 -10.80 -3.99 -2.92
N GLY A 95 -9.55 -4.42 -2.69
CA GLY A 95 -9.16 -5.82 -2.64
C GLY A 95 -8.56 -6.25 -1.30
N PRO A 96 -8.18 -7.54 -1.17
CA PRO A 96 -7.69 -8.14 0.08
C PRO A 96 -6.40 -7.47 0.58
N ILE A 97 -5.65 -6.82 -0.31
CA ILE A 97 -4.48 -6.03 0.04
C ILE A 97 -4.89 -4.88 0.98
N ARG A 98 -5.99 -4.16 0.69
CA ARG A 98 -6.48 -3.08 1.54
C ARG A 98 -6.80 -3.57 2.95
N ASP A 99 -7.43 -4.73 3.04
CA ASP A 99 -7.85 -5.31 4.31
C ASP A 99 -6.63 -5.71 5.16
N GLU A 100 -5.58 -6.27 4.53
CA GLU A 100 -4.29 -6.53 5.19
C GLU A 100 -3.69 -5.24 5.78
N TRP A 101 -3.71 -4.12 5.06
CA TRP A 101 -3.23 -2.82 5.57
C TRP A 101 -4.06 -2.32 6.75
N LEU A 102 -5.39 -2.40 6.67
CA LEU A 102 -6.28 -1.92 7.73
C LEU A 102 -6.10 -2.72 9.02
N VAL A 103 -6.01 -4.04 8.92
CA VAL A 103 -5.74 -4.93 10.06
C VAL A 103 -4.40 -4.59 10.71
N GLU A 104 -3.36 -4.35 9.91
CA GLU A 104 -2.04 -3.99 10.44
C GLU A 104 -2.05 -2.62 11.13
N GLN A 105 -2.75 -1.63 10.58
CA GLN A 105 -2.88 -0.32 11.23
C GLN A 105 -3.62 -0.41 12.57
N GLU A 106 -4.66 -1.26 12.66
CA GLU A 106 -5.37 -1.45 13.93
C GLU A 106 -4.47 -2.14 14.96
N LYS A 107 -3.70 -3.17 14.58
CA LYS A 107 -2.69 -3.77 15.47
C LYS A 107 -1.67 -2.76 15.97
N ILE A 108 -1.14 -1.91 15.09
CA ILE A 108 -0.19 -0.85 15.46
C ILE A 108 -0.84 0.14 16.42
N ARG A 109 -2.10 0.52 16.17
CA ARG A 109 -2.88 1.40 17.05
C ARG A 109 -3.08 0.77 18.43
N GLU A 110 -3.47 -0.49 18.49
CA GLU A 110 -3.63 -1.23 19.75
C GLU A 110 -2.30 -1.38 20.51
N MET A 111 -1.19 -1.67 19.80
CA MET A 111 0.14 -1.72 20.40
C MET A 111 0.53 -0.37 21.02
N LYS A 112 0.26 0.74 20.32
CA LYS A 112 0.48 2.10 20.85
C LYS A 112 -0.39 2.36 22.09
N LEU A 113 -1.67 2.00 22.06
CA LEU A 113 -2.60 2.14 23.20
C LEU A 113 -2.19 1.29 24.40
N ARG A 114 -1.74 0.05 24.18
CA ARG A 114 -1.19 -0.82 25.23
C ARG A 114 0.07 -0.22 25.85
N LYS A 115 1.00 0.28 25.03
CA LYS A 115 2.23 0.95 25.51
C LYS A 115 1.90 2.19 26.33
N GLN A 116 0.89 2.97 25.93
CA GLN A 116 0.41 4.14 26.67
C GLN A 116 -0.23 3.76 28.01
N ARG A 117 -1.09 2.72 28.05
CA ARG A 117 -1.68 2.20 29.30
C ARG A 117 -0.62 1.67 30.28
N MET A 118 0.41 0.98 29.78
CA MET A 118 1.50 0.46 30.60
C MET A 118 2.39 1.58 31.17
N GLY A 119 2.65 2.63 30.40
CA GLY A 119 3.36 3.83 30.88
C GLY A 119 2.58 4.62 31.94
N GLY A 120 1.24 4.59 31.89
CA GLY A 120 0.37 5.16 32.92
C GLY A 120 0.34 4.34 34.21
N HIS A 121 0.20 3.01 34.12
CA HIS A 121 0.15 2.12 35.29
C HIS A 121 1.44 2.12 36.12
N THR A 122 2.61 2.25 35.48
CA THR A 122 3.89 2.35 36.19
C THR A 122 4.04 3.65 36.98
N ARG A 123 3.48 4.77 36.52
CA ARG A 123 3.45 6.03 37.28
C ARG A 123 2.50 5.98 38.46
N VAL A 124 1.32 5.37 38.30
CA VAL A 124 0.34 5.24 39.40
C VAL A 124 0.86 4.32 40.51
N ARG A 125 1.50 3.19 40.17
CA ARG A 125 2.11 2.31 41.19
C ARG A 125 3.22 3.01 41.99
N ARG A 126 4.11 3.75 41.33
CA ARG A 126 5.18 4.49 42.04
C ARG A 126 4.61 5.54 43.00
N ASN A 127 3.54 6.23 42.60
CA ASN A 127 2.89 7.22 43.45
C ASN A 127 2.07 6.59 44.60
N ALA A 128 1.53 5.38 44.43
CA ALA A 128 0.83 4.68 45.50
C ALA A 128 1.78 4.13 46.58
N THR A 129 2.95 3.62 46.18
CA THR A 129 3.98 3.15 47.13
C THR A 129 4.55 4.30 47.97
N SER A 130 4.72 5.49 47.38
CA SER A 130 5.25 6.66 48.10
C SER A 130 4.28 7.26 49.14
N TYR A 131 2.99 6.91 49.11
CA TYR A 131 2.04 7.26 50.16
C TYR A 131 2.06 6.29 51.35
N GLN A 132 2.49 5.03 51.14
CA GLN A 132 2.56 4.02 52.19
C GLN A 132 3.83 4.13 53.06
N GLU A 133 4.89 4.77 52.55
CA GLU A 133 6.17 4.92 53.26
C GLU A 133 6.29 6.17 54.14
N LYS A 134 5.26 7.02 54.25
CA LYS A 134 5.33 8.16 55.17
C LYS A 134 5.00 7.68 56.59
N PRO A 135 5.96 7.62 57.54
CA PRO A 135 5.64 7.35 58.93
C PRO A 135 4.72 8.46 59.45
N LEU A 136 3.63 8.06 60.10
CA LEU A 136 2.73 8.97 60.80
C LEU A 136 3.53 9.63 61.92
N VAL A 137 3.94 10.88 61.69
CA VAL A 137 4.69 11.68 62.65
C VAL A 137 3.74 11.99 63.81
N ALA A 138 4.07 11.46 64.99
CA ALA A 138 3.42 11.71 66.27
C ALA A 138 4.01 12.95 66.97
#